data_AF-P75561-F1
#
_entry.id   AF-P75561-F1
#
_cell.length_a   1.000
_cell.length_b   1.000
_cell.length_c   1.000
_cell.angle_alpha   90.00
_cell.angle_beta   90.00
_cell.angle_gamma   90.00
#
_symmetry.space_group_name_H-M   'P 1'
#
loop_
_entity.id
_entity.type
_entity.pdbx_description
1 polymer ?
#
loop_
_entity_poly.entity_id
_entity_poly.type
_entity_poly.pdbx_seq_one_letter_code
_entity_poly.pdbx_strand_id
1 'polypeptide(L)'
;MSQNGDKDHELIQGKVKSKTEIEDSVILDQDTLQGKGEEKTKLDELIRWEAEKNDLLKLIDNVGNDEVFTTVETCQRMLDDLFPQDHEVWSNPDLKWLNPCDKNGVFFREIALRLDKGLAKVIPDEYERKKHIMTKMLFSIDLTKFTSLMVRRTLYYCIKANKRKTSEDEGCAIANGAWFNNECGNVVKPYKEHYFDKQGKNKKCKFCRTDEKFKYQQSSSNEKYAYDFIHLNPNEYESYFKTNFGVMKFDVIIGNPPYQLANNRGGDAGDGNGANPIFQEFILRALELQPKYLAMIVPARWINSSEKVFLKFRAKLQKSNGFKGINIFFDSKHCFPNRQIKGGVCYFNWQNGYEGQTLITTKSSKKGKQEEIETYKRDFFAPVLNNTEQVIFRKKFDTTFIKR
;
A
#
# COMPACT_ATOMS: atom_id res chain seq x y z
N MET A 1 4.68 45.88 -29.02
CA MET A 1 3.96 46.04 -27.74
C MET A 1 4.33 44.85 -26.86
N SER A 2 4.89 45.17 -25.68
CA SER A 2 5.31 44.30 -24.56
C SER A 2 6.18 43.07 -24.85
N GLN A 3 7.49 43.27 -24.92
CA GLN A 3 8.47 42.34 -24.35
C GLN A 3 8.55 42.64 -22.84
N ASN A 4 7.93 41.81 -21.98
CA ASN A 4 8.17 41.79 -20.54
C ASN A 4 7.37 40.64 -19.92
N GLY A 5 8.05 39.58 -19.49
CA GLY A 5 7.42 38.49 -18.76
C GLY A 5 8.33 37.31 -18.44
N ASP A 6 9.62 37.55 -18.16
CA ASP A 6 10.60 36.50 -17.80
C ASP A 6 11.23 36.73 -16.40
N LYS A 7 10.44 37.24 -15.46
CA LYS A 7 10.88 37.44 -14.07
C LYS A 7 9.82 36.97 -13.08
N ASP A 8 9.68 35.65 -12.88
CA ASP A 8 8.90 35.09 -11.76
C ASP A 8 9.44 33.71 -11.28
N HIS A 9 10.75 33.49 -11.38
CA HIS A 9 11.43 32.35 -10.75
C HIS A 9 12.42 32.81 -9.67
N GLU A 10 12.03 33.77 -8.83
CA GLU A 10 12.65 33.90 -7.52
C GLU A 10 12.06 32.83 -6.61
N LEU A 11 12.85 31.77 -6.37
CA LEU A 11 12.58 30.80 -5.32
C LEU A 11 12.32 31.56 -4.01
N ILE A 12 11.11 31.43 -3.47
CA ILE A 12 10.76 31.85 -2.12
C ILE A 12 11.54 30.94 -1.15
N GLN A 13 12.82 31.25 -0.92
CA GLN A 13 13.59 30.74 0.21
C GLN A 13 13.37 31.67 1.40
N GLY A 14 12.13 31.73 1.90
CA GLY A 14 11.87 32.31 3.21
C GLY A 14 12.63 31.51 4.27
N LYS A 15 13.42 32.17 5.11
CA LYS A 15 14.03 31.55 6.30
C LYS A 15 12.93 30.91 7.14
N VAL A 16 12.89 29.58 7.19
CA VAL A 16 11.97 28.82 8.04
C VAL A 16 12.35 29.09 9.51
N LYS A 17 11.41 29.66 10.29
CA LYS A 17 11.58 29.85 11.74
C LYS A 17 11.91 28.52 12.43
N SER A 18 12.67 28.56 13.52
CA SER A 18 12.93 27.36 14.34
C SER A 18 11.67 26.92 15.08
N LYS A 19 11.60 25.63 15.47
CA LYS A 19 10.44 25.07 16.21
C LYS A 19 10.17 25.87 17.48
N THR A 20 11.25 26.14 18.21
CA THR A 20 11.26 26.85 19.48
C THR A 20 10.75 28.28 19.33
N GLU A 21 11.15 29.00 18.27
CA GLU A 21 10.60 30.34 17.98
C GLU A 21 9.08 30.31 17.73
N ILE A 22 8.54 29.24 17.14
CA ILE A 22 7.10 29.10 16.93
C ILE A 22 6.44 28.71 18.27
N GLU A 23 6.90 27.64 18.94
CA GLU A 23 6.34 27.12 20.19
C GLU A 23 6.35 28.14 21.34
N ASP A 24 7.47 28.83 21.57
CA ASP A 24 7.61 29.83 22.65
C ASP A 24 6.65 31.03 22.45
N SER A 25 6.11 31.20 21.24
CA SER A 25 5.18 32.28 20.88
C SER A 25 3.73 31.84 20.75
N VAL A 26 3.44 30.54 20.94
CA VAL A 26 2.09 29.96 20.94
C VAL A 26 1.70 29.68 22.39
N ILE A 27 0.98 30.62 23.00
CA ILE A 27 0.31 30.40 24.29
C ILE A 27 -0.90 29.51 23.99
N LEU A 28 -0.78 28.20 24.24
CA LEU A 28 -1.86 27.23 24.12
C LEU A 28 -2.78 27.34 25.34
N ASP A 29 -3.73 28.28 25.33
CA ASP A 29 -4.85 28.22 26.28
C ASP A 29 -5.95 27.29 25.73
N GLN A 30 -6.78 26.68 26.58
CA GLN A 30 -7.82 25.76 26.12
C GLN A 30 -8.92 26.46 25.30
N ASP A 31 -9.04 27.78 25.43
CA ASP A 31 -10.00 28.60 24.66
C ASP A 31 -9.54 28.90 23.22
N THR A 32 -8.29 28.60 22.86
CA THR A 32 -7.67 28.98 21.57
C THR A 32 -8.25 28.23 20.36
N LEU A 33 -8.98 27.14 20.56
CA LEU A 33 -9.61 26.37 19.46
C LEU A 33 -10.74 27.14 18.73
N GLN A 34 -11.21 28.27 19.25
CA GLN A 34 -12.22 29.12 18.60
C GLN A 34 -11.74 30.54 18.21
N GLY A 35 -10.42 30.81 18.30
CA GLY A 35 -9.84 32.14 18.07
C GLY A 35 -9.95 32.68 16.64
N LYS A 36 -10.53 33.88 16.49
CA LYS A 36 -10.47 34.73 15.28
C LYS A 36 -9.16 35.53 15.27
N GLY A 37 -8.57 35.76 14.09
CA GLY A 37 -7.49 36.75 13.91
C GLY A 37 -6.10 36.14 13.80
N GLU A 38 -5.11 36.69 14.51
CA GLU A 38 -3.68 36.39 14.31
C GLU A 38 -3.20 35.03 14.87
N GLU A 39 -3.89 34.45 15.86
CA GLU A 39 -3.48 33.17 16.47
C GLU A 39 -3.71 31.97 15.54
N LYS A 40 -4.76 32.02 14.72
CA LYS A 40 -5.05 30.98 13.73
C LYS A 40 -3.93 30.88 12.68
N THR A 41 -3.40 32.03 12.27
CA THR A 41 -2.23 32.11 11.37
C THR A 41 -0.99 31.44 11.96
N LYS A 42 -0.75 31.54 13.28
CA LYS A 42 0.40 30.89 13.91
C LYS A 42 0.25 29.38 14.04
N LEU A 43 -0.95 28.90 14.40
CA LEU A 43 -1.23 27.46 14.40
C LEU A 43 -1.11 26.87 12.99
N ASP A 44 -1.59 27.60 11.98
CA ASP A 44 -1.44 27.21 10.58
C ASP A 44 0.03 27.24 10.13
N GLU A 45 0.85 28.20 10.60
CA GLU A 45 2.31 28.23 10.41
C GLU A 45 2.99 27.01 11.06
N LEU A 46 2.63 26.66 12.31
CA LEU A 46 3.17 25.49 13.00
C LEU A 46 2.77 24.19 12.29
N ILE A 47 1.50 24.05 11.88
CA ILE A 47 1.01 22.87 11.14
C ILE A 47 1.73 22.77 9.79
N ARG A 48 1.92 23.89 9.08
CA ARG A 48 2.71 23.92 7.84
C ARG A 48 4.15 23.54 8.09
N TRP A 49 4.77 24.11 9.11
CA TRP A 49 6.15 23.79 9.50
C TRP A 49 6.29 22.32 9.89
N GLU A 50 5.36 21.77 10.66
CA GLU A 50 5.36 20.35 11.01
C GLU A 50 5.09 19.47 9.80
N ALA A 51 4.23 19.87 8.86
CA ALA A 51 4.01 19.14 7.62
C ALA A 51 5.19 19.25 6.63
N GLU A 52 5.93 20.34 6.65
CA GLU A 52 7.14 20.57 5.85
C GLU A 52 8.34 19.82 6.44
N LYS A 53 8.47 19.80 7.77
CA LYS A 53 9.55 19.10 8.47
C LYS A 53 9.29 17.61 8.65
N ASN A 54 8.04 17.23 8.90
CA ASN A 54 7.66 15.84 9.14
C ASN A 54 6.91 15.31 7.92
N ASP A 55 7.41 14.19 7.41
CA ASP A 55 6.70 13.40 6.41
C ASP A 55 5.34 12.95 6.97
N LEU A 56 4.25 13.53 6.47
CA LEU A 56 2.89 13.22 6.91
C LEU A 56 2.56 11.73 6.84
N LEU A 57 3.13 10.96 5.91
CA LEU A 57 2.89 9.52 5.86
C LEU A 57 3.49 8.79 7.07
N LYS A 58 4.62 9.27 7.60
CA LYS A 58 5.21 8.74 8.85
C LYS A 58 4.34 9.02 10.08
N LEU A 59 3.47 10.03 10.01
CA LEU A 59 2.52 10.34 11.09
C LEU A 59 1.24 9.48 11.01
N ILE A 60 0.85 9.04 9.80
CA ILE A 60 -0.41 8.33 9.52
C ILE A 60 -0.30 6.82 9.75
N ASP A 61 0.89 6.29 10.03
CA ASP A 61 1.13 4.85 10.25
C ASP A 61 0.22 4.21 11.34
N ASN A 62 -0.51 5.02 12.12
CA ASN A 62 -1.25 4.62 13.30
C ASN A 62 -2.77 4.87 13.32
N VAL A 63 -3.41 5.23 12.20
CA VAL A 63 -4.88 5.40 12.22
C VAL A 63 -5.55 4.04 12.50
N GLY A 64 -6.39 4.00 13.55
CA GLY A 64 -6.89 2.79 14.24
C GLY A 64 -7.87 1.90 13.46
N ASN A 65 -7.65 1.66 12.18
CA ASN A 65 -8.55 0.88 11.34
C ASN A 65 -8.09 -0.58 11.19
N ASP A 66 -9.00 -1.42 10.73
CA ASP A 66 -8.82 -2.83 10.33
C ASP A 66 -7.72 -3.04 9.24
N GLU A 67 -7.12 -1.96 8.74
CA GLU A 67 -6.13 -1.94 7.68
C GLU A 67 -4.73 -1.58 8.21
N VAL A 68 -3.73 -2.38 7.85
CA VAL A 68 -2.33 -2.13 8.23
C VAL A 68 -1.67 -1.25 7.18
N PHE A 69 -1.38 0.03 7.49
CA PHE A 69 -0.62 0.91 6.61
C PHE A 69 0.85 0.50 6.54
N THR A 70 1.46 0.56 5.36
CA THR A 70 2.91 0.33 5.20
C THR A 70 3.64 1.60 5.60
N THR A 71 4.59 1.48 6.52
CA THR A 71 5.46 2.60 6.88
C THR A 71 6.38 2.97 5.72
N VAL A 72 6.84 4.22 5.70
CA VAL A 72 7.79 4.70 4.68
C VAL A 72 9.06 3.86 4.67
N GLU A 73 9.62 3.57 5.84
CA GLU A 73 10.85 2.78 6.01
C GLU A 73 10.67 1.35 5.50
N THR A 74 9.50 0.75 5.72
CA THR A 74 9.21 -0.60 5.22
C THR A 74 9.00 -0.61 3.72
N CYS A 75 8.34 0.40 3.17
CA CYS A 75 8.20 0.56 1.72
C CYS A 75 9.57 0.71 1.05
N GLN A 76 10.41 1.60 1.56
CA GLN A 76 11.76 1.84 1.03
C GLN A 76 12.61 0.58 1.08
N ARG A 77 12.67 -0.09 2.24
CA ARG A 77 13.39 -1.37 2.39
C ARG A 77 12.87 -2.44 1.45
N MET A 78 11.55 -2.58 1.29
CA MET A 78 10.96 -3.53 0.36
C MET A 78 11.37 -3.21 -1.08
N LEU A 79 11.38 -1.95 -1.49
CA LEU A 79 11.82 -1.56 -2.82
C LEU A 79 13.32 -1.78 -3.02
N ASP A 80 14.16 -1.51 -2.03
CA ASP A 80 15.61 -1.73 -2.08
C ASP A 80 15.97 -3.22 -2.21
N ASP A 81 15.34 -4.07 -1.39
CA ASP A 81 15.60 -5.50 -1.39
C ASP A 81 15.08 -6.20 -2.66
N LEU A 82 13.93 -5.77 -3.18
CA LEU A 82 13.25 -6.47 -4.27
C LEU A 82 13.58 -5.91 -5.66
N PHE A 83 13.86 -4.60 -5.74
CA PHE A 83 14.13 -3.86 -6.96
C PHE A 83 15.31 -2.89 -6.72
N PRO A 84 16.55 -3.41 -6.65
CA PRO A 84 17.73 -2.58 -6.38
C PRO A 84 17.88 -1.44 -7.39
N GLN A 85 18.73 -0.46 -7.07
CA GLN A 85 18.82 0.81 -7.81
C GLN A 85 19.13 0.63 -9.31
N ASP A 86 19.86 -0.42 -9.69
CA ASP A 86 20.22 -0.77 -11.07
C ASP A 86 19.18 -1.66 -11.78
N HIS A 87 18.09 -2.03 -11.10
CA HIS A 87 17.03 -2.86 -11.65
C HIS A 87 16.33 -2.13 -12.82
N GLU A 88 16.07 -2.86 -13.91
CA GLU A 88 15.47 -2.34 -15.16
C GLU A 88 14.10 -1.65 -14.99
N VAL A 89 13.42 -1.92 -13.87
CA VAL A 89 12.09 -1.33 -13.60
C VAL A 89 12.14 0.18 -13.36
N TRP A 90 13.33 0.70 -13.01
CA TRP A 90 13.53 2.13 -12.75
C TRP A 90 13.88 2.94 -14.00
N SER A 91 14.34 2.29 -15.07
CA SER A 91 14.83 2.95 -16.29
C SER A 91 14.00 2.65 -17.54
N ASN A 92 13.00 1.77 -17.45
CA ASN A 92 12.09 1.46 -18.56
C ASN A 92 10.79 2.28 -18.46
N PRO A 93 10.56 3.26 -19.36
CA PRO A 93 9.38 4.14 -19.32
C PRO A 93 8.07 3.44 -19.73
N ASP A 94 8.12 2.24 -20.31
CA ASP A 94 6.93 1.56 -20.85
C ASP A 94 6.20 0.69 -19.81
N LEU A 95 6.86 0.42 -18.68
CA LEU A 95 6.33 -0.45 -17.63
C LEU A 95 5.18 0.21 -16.87
N LYS A 96 4.13 -0.58 -16.65
CA LYS A 96 2.92 -0.14 -15.93
C LYS A 96 2.85 -0.83 -14.58
N TRP A 97 2.79 -0.02 -13.54
CA TRP A 97 2.69 -0.42 -12.16
C TRP A 97 1.23 -0.38 -11.69
N LEU A 98 0.77 -1.47 -11.09
CA LEU A 98 -0.52 -1.54 -10.41
C LEU A 98 -0.33 -1.72 -8.91
N ASN A 99 -1.01 -0.90 -8.12
CA ASN A 99 -1.26 -1.18 -6.72
C ASN A 99 -2.74 -1.54 -6.56
N PRO A 100 -3.09 -2.83 -6.41
CA PRO A 100 -4.47 -3.28 -6.39
C PRO A 100 -5.15 -3.08 -5.02
N CYS A 101 -4.43 -2.53 -4.05
CA CYS A 101 -4.83 -2.42 -2.66
C CYS A 101 -4.19 -1.20 -1.97
N ASP A 102 -4.14 -0.07 -2.66
CA ASP A 102 -3.52 1.13 -2.11
C ASP A 102 -4.36 1.74 -0.98
N LYS A 103 -3.67 2.42 -0.07
CA LYS A 103 -4.22 2.95 1.18
C LYS A 103 -3.87 4.41 1.39
N ASN A 104 -2.57 4.73 1.44
CA ASN A 104 -2.07 6.09 1.64
C ASN A 104 -1.15 6.57 0.50
N GLY A 105 -0.92 5.75 -0.52
CA GLY A 105 -0.09 6.11 -1.67
C GLY A 105 1.42 5.97 -1.42
N VAL A 106 1.85 5.40 -0.28
CA VAL A 106 3.28 5.31 0.07
C VAL A 106 4.11 4.59 -0.99
N PHE A 107 3.62 3.47 -1.53
CA PHE A 107 4.34 2.73 -2.57
C PHE A 107 4.54 3.59 -3.81
N PHE A 108 3.48 4.23 -4.31
CA PHE A 108 3.58 5.06 -5.50
C PHE A 108 4.29 6.38 -5.30
N ARG A 109 4.28 6.94 -4.08
CA ARG A 109 5.15 8.07 -3.76
C ARG A 109 6.63 7.68 -3.90
N GLU A 110 7.04 6.59 -3.25
CA GLU A 110 8.44 6.14 -3.28
C GLU A 110 8.85 5.66 -4.69
N ILE A 111 7.96 4.96 -5.40
CA ILE A 111 8.18 4.53 -6.79
C ILE A 111 8.29 5.74 -7.71
N ALA A 112 7.44 6.76 -7.59
CA ALA A 112 7.51 7.97 -8.42
C ALA A 112 8.86 8.69 -8.23
N LEU A 113 9.35 8.82 -7.00
CA LEU A 113 10.66 9.41 -6.71
C LEU A 113 11.83 8.62 -7.33
N ARG A 114 11.74 7.29 -7.34
CA ARG A 114 12.77 6.42 -7.95
C ARG A 114 12.71 6.46 -9.47
N LEU A 115 11.51 6.42 -10.06
CA LEU A 115 11.29 6.54 -11.51
C LEU A 115 11.73 7.90 -12.03
N ASP A 116 11.47 8.99 -11.31
CA ASP A 116 11.91 10.33 -11.72
C ASP A 116 13.44 10.40 -11.87
N LYS A 117 14.18 9.76 -10.97
CA LYS A 117 15.64 9.63 -11.09
C LYS A 117 16.06 8.68 -12.22
N GLY A 118 15.46 7.49 -12.28
CA GLY A 118 15.87 6.44 -13.20
C GLY A 118 15.54 6.75 -14.67
N LEU A 119 14.50 7.53 -14.93
CA LEU A 119 14.06 7.91 -16.27
C LEU A 119 14.69 9.22 -16.77
N ALA A 120 15.49 9.92 -15.97
CA ALA A 120 16.04 11.23 -16.32
C ALA A 120 16.88 11.23 -17.61
N LYS A 121 17.50 10.11 -17.98
CA LYS A 121 18.24 10.00 -19.25
C LYS A 121 17.32 9.83 -20.47
N VAL A 122 16.21 9.11 -20.31
CA VAL A 122 15.28 8.76 -21.40
C VAL A 122 14.24 9.86 -21.62
N ILE A 123 13.82 10.53 -20.53
CA ILE A 123 12.92 11.69 -20.55
C ILE A 123 13.59 12.83 -19.78
N PRO A 124 14.46 13.65 -20.42
CA PRO A 124 15.26 14.66 -19.71
C PRO A 124 14.45 15.78 -19.05
N ASP A 125 13.38 16.22 -19.69
CA ASP A 125 12.50 17.23 -19.14
C ASP A 125 11.75 16.71 -17.90
N GLU A 126 11.89 17.41 -16.78
CA GLU A 126 11.32 16.98 -15.49
C GLU A 126 9.80 17.03 -15.48
N TYR A 127 9.20 18.04 -16.12
CA TYR A 127 7.75 18.19 -16.17
C TYR A 127 7.11 17.05 -16.97
N GLU A 128 7.61 16.77 -18.17
CA GLU A 128 7.15 15.67 -19.03
C GLU A 128 7.45 14.31 -18.42
N ARG A 129 8.58 14.14 -17.71
CA ARG A 129 8.90 12.90 -17.00
C ARG A 129 7.92 12.62 -15.87
N LYS A 130 7.63 13.61 -15.01
CA LYS A 130 6.64 13.47 -13.94
C LYS A 130 5.24 13.21 -14.50
N LYS A 131 4.86 13.93 -15.55
CA LYS A 131 3.60 13.72 -16.28
C LYS A 131 3.50 12.29 -16.82
N HIS A 132 4.57 11.78 -17.45
CA HIS A 132 4.62 10.41 -17.97
C HIS A 132 4.47 9.38 -16.85
N ILE A 133 5.22 9.51 -15.76
CA ILE A 133 5.13 8.62 -14.59
C ILE A 133 3.69 8.58 -14.05
N MET A 134 3.11 9.75 -13.77
CA MET A 134 1.79 9.85 -13.13
C MET A 134 0.65 9.40 -14.04
N THR A 135 0.73 9.65 -15.34
CA THR A 135 -0.39 9.40 -16.28
C THR A 135 -0.28 8.08 -17.04
N LYS A 136 0.94 7.53 -17.20
CA LYS A 136 1.18 6.35 -18.04
C LYS A 136 1.74 5.15 -17.29
N MET A 137 2.33 5.33 -16.10
CA MET A 137 3.02 4.25 -15.39
C MET A 137 2.32 3.84 -14.10
N LEU A 138 1.76 4.76 -13.30
CA LEU A 138 1.22 4.43 -11.98
C LEU A 138 -0.31 4.34 -11.98
N PHE A 139 -0.85 3.20 -11.52
CA PHE A 139 -2.29 2.92 -11.49
C PHE A 139 -2.70 2.29 -10.15
N SER A 140 -3.67 2.90 -9.46
CA SER A 140 -4.10 2.50 -8.12
C SER A 140 -5.55 2.06 -8.10
N ILE A 141 -5.82 0.96 -7.41
CA ILE A 141 -7.16 0.55 -7.00
C ILE A 141 -7.17 0.58 -5.47
N ASP A 142 -8.03 1.42 -4.92
CA ASP A 142 -8.04 1.67 -3.49
C ASP A 142 -9.11 0.84 -2.78
N LEU A 143 -8.96 0.67 -1.48
CA LEU A 143 -9.80 -0.22 -0.69
C LEU A 143 -11.13 0.42 -0.25
N THR A 144 -11.13 1.73 -0.03
CA THR A 144 -12.25 2.52 0.49
C THR A 144 -12.32 3.91 -0.17
N LYS A 145 -13.44 4.62 -0.02
CA LYS A 145 -13.51 6.02 -0.48
C LYS A 145 -12.46 6.86 0.24
N PHE A 146 -12.27 6.65 1.54
CA PHE A 146 -11.28 7.37 2.35
C PHE A 146 -9.85 7.17 1.81
N THR A 147 -9.42 5.91 1.63
CA THR A 147 -8.09 5.60 1.10
C THR A 147 -7.88 6.21 -0.28
N SER A 148 -8.90 6.25 -1.14
CA SER A 148 -8.78 6.91 -2.45
C SER A 148 -8.53 8.41 -2.38
N LEU A 149 -9.08 9.08 -1.38
CA LEU A 149 -8.83 10.51 -1.16
C LEU A 149 -7.41 10.73 -0.65
N MET A 150 -6.92 9.84 0.23
CA MET A 150 -5.55 9.86 0.74
C MET A 150 -4.54 9.66 -0.37
N VAL A 151 -4.70 8.62 -1.21
CA VAL A 151 -3.81 8.33 -2.33
C VAL A 151 -3.75 9.50 -3.31
N ARG A 152 -4.90 10.08 -3.69
CA ARG A 152 -4.93 11.28 -4.56
C ARG A 152 -4.25 12.49 -3.92
N ARG A 153 -4.43 12.72 -2.62
CA ARG A 153 -3.72 13.80 -1.91
C ARG A 153 -2.20 13.56 -1.92
N THR A 154 -1.76 12.31 -1.75
CA THR A 154 -0.34 11.92 -1.79
C THR A 154 0.27 12.11 -3.19
N LEU A 155 -0.40 11.63 -4.25
CA LEU A 155 0.18 11.60 -5.60
C LEU A 155 -0.07 12.88 -6.40
N TYR A 156 -1.23 13.49 -6.23
CA TYR A 156 -1.70 14.62 -7.05
C TYR A 156 -1.82 15.93 -6.27
N TYR A 157 -1.40 15.94 -5.00
CA TYR A 157 -1.52 17.07 -4.06
C TYR A 157 -2.96 17.54 -3.82
N CYS A 158 -3.97 16.84 -4.36
CA CYS A 158 -5.37 17.21 -4.26
C CYS A 158 -6.24 15.96 -4.29
N ILE A 159 -7.38 15.99 -3.59
CA ILE A 159 -8.37 14.91 -3.63
C ILE A 159 -9.08 14.76 -4.98
N LYS A 160 -8.92 15.74 -5.88
CA LYS A 160 -9.43 15.76 -7.26
C LYS A 160 -8.27 16.00 -8.23
N ALA A 161 -7.94 15.01 -9.06
CA ALA A 161 -6.76 15.01 -9.93
C ALA A 161 -6.77 16.09 -11.03
N ASN A 162 -7.96 16.56 -11.43
CA ASN A 162 -8.16 17.57 -12.45
C ASN A 162 -8.50 18.96 -11.88
N LYS A 163 -8.35 19.18 -10.56
CA LYS A 163 -8.70 20.47 -9.94
C LYS A 163 -7.78 21.59 -10.44
N ARG A 164 -8.40 22.59 -11.07
CA ARG A 164 -7.76 23.85 -11.49
C ARG A 164 -7.72 24.86 -10.33
N LYS A 165 -6.70 25.71 -10.33
CA LYS A 165 -6.62 26.92 -9.51
C LYS A 165 -7.63 27.94 -10.04
N THR A 166 -8.52 28.41 -9.19
CA THR A 166 -9.57 29.41 -9.50
C THR A 166 -9.34 30.72 -8.76
N SER A 167 -8.66 30.70 -7.61
CA SER A 167 -8.23 31.86 -6.82
C SER A 167 -6.86 31.60 -6.16
N GLU A 168 -6.26 32.59 -5.50
CA GLU A 168 -4.95 32.43 -4.83
C GLU A 168 -4.98 31.42 -3.67
N ASP A 169 -6.07 31.39 -2.90
CA ASP A 169 -6.24 30.51 -1.74
C ASP A 169 -6.71 29.09 -2.12
N GLU A 170 -7.24 28.92 -3.33
CA GLU A 170 -7.69 27.61 -3.78
C GLU A 170 -6.52 26.74 -4.24
N GLY A 171 -6.13 25.78 -3.40
CA GLY A 171 -5.19 24.73 -3.80
C GLY A 171 -5.65 24.00 -5.07
N CYS A 172 -4.71 23.67 -5.95
CA CYS A 172 -4.94 22.92 -7.19
C CYS A 172 -4.27 21.54 -7.14
N ALA A 173 -4.59 20.68 -8.11
CA ALA A 173 -3.87 19.43 -8.29
C ALA A 173 -2.50 19.70 -8.95
N ILE A 174 -1.64 18.68 -8.92
CA ILE A 174 -0.37 18.68 -9.66
C ILE A 174 -0.56 19.15 -11.11
N ALA A 175 0.39 19.94 -11.60
CA ALA A 175 0.32 20.60 -12.91
C ALA A 175 -0.99 21.40 -13.13
N ASN A 176 -1.51 22.03 -12.07
CA ASN A 176 -2.76 22.77 -12.09
C ASN A 176 -3.92 21.91 -12.64
N GLY A 177 -3.94 20.61 -12.35
CA GLY A 177 -4.95 19.66 -12.84
C GLY A 177 -4.88 19.33 -14.33
N ALA A 178 -3.80 19.68 -15.04
CA ALA A 178 -3.71 19.55 -16.50
C ALA A 178 -3.54 18.12 -17.01
N TRP A 179 -3.06 17.22 -16.15
CA TRP A 179 -2.68 15.89 -16.57
C TRP A 179 -3.83 14.89 -16.63
N PHE A 180 -4.96 15.20 -15.99
CA PHE A 180 -6.10 14.31 -15.93
C PHE A 180 -7.39 15.02 -16.36
N ASN A 181 -8.22 14.31 -17.13
CA ASN A 181 -9.51 14.82 -17.59
C ASN A 181 -10.66 14.53 -16.61
N ASN A 182 -10.39 13.80 -15.53
CA ASN A 182 -11.38 13.40 -14.53
C ASN A 182 -10.85 13.59 -13.09
N GLU A 183 -11.74 13.56 -12.10
CA GLU A 183 -11.38 13.82 -10.70
C GLU A 183 -10.56 12.68 -10.07
N CYS A 184 -10.62 11.46 -10.61
CA CYS A 184 -9.95 10.28 -10.06
C CYS A 184 -8.49 10.14 -10.52
N GLY A 185 -8.16 10.64 -11.72
CA GLY A 185 -6.90 10.32 -12.38
C GLY A 185 -6.75 8.80 -12.54
N ASN A 186 -5.54 8.28 -12.28
CA ASN A 186 -5.28 6.84 -12.27
C ASN A 186 -5.47 6.21 -10.87
N VAL A 187 -6.31 6.82 -10.02
CA VAL A 187 -6.59 6.36 -8.65
C VAL A 187 -8.07 6.05 -8.51
N VAL A 188 -8.42 4.77 -8.64
CA VAL A 188 -9.80 4.30 -8.69
C VAL A 188 -10.41 4.30 -7.31
N LYS A 189 -11.50 5.06 -7.18
CA LYS A 189 -12.40 4.96 -6.05
C LYS A 189 -13.20 3.65 -6.14
N PRO A 190 -13.17 2.77 -5.13
CA PRO A 190 -13.92 1.52 -5.16
C PRO A 190 -15.43 1.76 -5.17
N TYR A 191 -16.14 0.87 -5.86
CA TYR A 191 -17.60 0.95 -6.03
C TYR A 191 -18.31 -0.41 -6.08
N LYS A 192 -17.58 -1.52 -5.91
CA LYS A 192 -18.16 -2.86 -5.93
C LYS A 192 -18.98 -3.16 -4.68
N GLU A 193 -19.91 -4.09 -4.86
CA GLU A 193 -20.83 -4.60 -3.84
C GLU A 193 -20.51 -6.08 -3.54
N HIS A 194 -21.02 -6.59 -2.42
CA HIS A 194 -20.97 -8.03 -2.17
C HIS A 194 -22.03 -8.76 -2.99
N TYR A 195 -21.67 -9.93 -3.53
CA TYR A 195 -22.57 -10.77 -4.33
C TYR A 195 -22.78 -12.10 -3.62
N PHE A 196 -23.95 -12.28 -3.01
CA PHE A 196 -24.22 -13.41 -2.12
C PHE A 196 -24.75 -14.65 -2.87
N ASP A 197 -24.28 -15.83 -2.45
CA ASP A 197 -24.77 -17.13 -2.93
C ASP A 197 -26.29 -17.26 -2.69
N LYS A 198 -27.07 -17.73 -3.67
CA LYS A 198 -28.55 -17.72 -3.59
C LYS A 198 -29.17 -18.66 -2.54
N GLN A 199 -28.41 -19.59 -1.96
CA GLN A 199 -28.93 -20.71 -1.18
C GLN A 199 -28.36 -20.75 0.26
N GLY A 200 -29.23 -21.04 1.24
CA GLY A 200 -28.88 -21.22 2.65
C GLY A 200 -29.37 -20.11 3.59
N LYS A 201 -29.44 -20.40 4.90
CA LYS A 201 -29.88 -19.43 5.94
C LYS A 201 -28.86 -18.33 6.27
N ASN A 202 -27.59 -18.53 5.89
CA ASN A 202 -26.47 -17.59 6.07
C ASN A 202 -25.72 -17.50 4.74
N LYS A 203 -26.22 -16.66 3.82
CA LYS A 203 -25.58 -16.51 2.51
C LYS A 203 -24.22 -15.84 2.67
N LYS A 204 -23.27 -16.27 1.84
CA LYS A 204 -21.90 -15.74 1.85
C LYS A 204 -21.58 -15.09 0.52
N CYS A 205 -20.80 -14.02 0.55
CA CYS A 205 -20.29 -13.40 -0.66
C CYS A 205 -19.47 -14.43 -1.46
N LYS A 206 -19.72 -14.56 -2.75
CA LYS A 206 -19.03 -15.54 -3.61
C LYS A 206 -17.53 -15.26 -3.73
N PHE A 207 -17.11 -14.00 -3.57
CA PHE A 207 -15.73 -13.57 -3.71
C PHE A 207 -14.95 -13.65 -2.41
N CYS A 208 -15.47 -13.06 -1.34
CA CYS A 208 -14.72 -12.89 -0.08
C CYS A 208 -15.29 -13.68 1.11
N ARG A 209 -16.40 -14.40 0.90
CA ARG A 209 -17.12 -15.20 1.90
C ARG A 209 -17.67 -14.43 3.11
N THR A 210 -17.66 -13.09 3.07
CA THR A 210 -18.37 -12.22 4.03
C THR A 210 -19.84 -12.63 4.13
N ASP A 211 -20.37 -12.66 5.34
CA ASP A 211 -21.75 -13.04 5.63
C ASP A 211 -22.72 -11.91 5.25
N GLU A 212 -23.87 -12.24 4.67
CA GLU A 212 -24.88 -11.22 4.29
C GLU A 212 -25.39 -10.39 5.47
N LYS A 213 -25.29 -10.92 6.69
CA LYS A 213 -25.70 -10.25 7.94
C LYS A 213 -24.58 -9.45 8.58
N PHE A 214 -23.42 -9.34 7.93
CA PHE A 214 -22.29 -8.60 8.47
C PHE A 214 -22.62 -7.11 8.64
N LYS A 215 -22.11 -6.49 9.73
CA LYS A 215 -22.48 -5.13 10.14
C LYS A 215 -22.31 -4.08 9.04
N TYR A 216 -21.30 -4.24 8.19
CA TYR A 216 -21.02 -3.34 7.06
C TYR A 216 -21.94 -3.51 5.85
N GLN A 217 -22.92 -4.42 5.89
CA GLN A 217 -23.98 -4.52 4.87
C GLN A 217 -25.17 -3.61 5.16
N GLN A 218 -25.22 -2.98 6.33
CA GLN A 218 -26.29 -2.03 6.67
C GLN A 218 -26.12 -0.73 5.86
N SER A 219 -27.23 -0.14 5.42
CA SER A 219 -27.25 1.10 4.62
C SER A 219 -26.58 2.29 5.33
N SER A 220 -26.46 2.26 6.65
CA SER A 220 -25.77 3.25 7.48
C SER A 220 -24.24 3.15 7.41
N SER A 221 -23.69 2.05 6.89
CA SER A 221 -22.23 1.87 6.81
C SER A 221 -21.65 2.63 5.63
N ASN A 222 -20.68 3.51 5.90
CA ASN A 222 -19.99 4.28 4.87
C ASN A 222 -19.13 3.42 3.93
N GLU A 223 -18.66 2.26 4.41
CA GLU A 223 -17.76 1.37 3.67
C GLU A 223 -18.26 -0.08 3.81
N LYS A 224 -18.25 -0.81 2.69
CA LYS A 224 -18.78 -2.18 2.61
C LYS A 224 -17.68 -3.25 2.60
N TYR A 225 -16.42 -2.87 2.37
CA TYR A 225 -15.26 -3.78 2.24
C TYR A 225 -15.43 -4.86 1.16
N ALA A 226 -16.13 -4.51 0.07
CA ALA A 226 -16.15 -5.28 -1.17
C ALA A 226 -15.04 -4.74 -2.08
N TYR A 227 -13.81 -5.22 -1.90
CA TYR A 227 -12.66 -4.70 -2.63
C TYR A 227 -12.74 -5.01 -4.12
N ASP A 228 -12.78 -3.98 -4.95
CA ASP A 228 -12.95 -4.07 -6.40
C ASP A 228 -12.06 -5.14 -7.03
N PHE A 229 -10.76 -5.12 -6.70
CA PHE A 229 -9.76 -5.99 -7.32
C PHE A 229 -10.04 -7.48 -7.16
N ILE A 230 -10.75 -7.92 -6.12
CA ILE A 230 -11.10 -9.33 -5.93
C ILE A 230 -12.60 -9.62 -6.12
N HIS A 231 -13.43 -8.58 -6.29
CA HIS A 231 -14.89 -8.67 -6.53
C HIS A 231 -15.24 -8.55 -8.02
N LEU A 232 -14.39 -9.13 -8.87
CA LEU A 232 -14.55 -9.23 -10.31
C LEU A 232 -14.50 -10.70 -10.73
N ASN A 233 -15.40 -11.09 -11.63
CA ASN A 233 -15.27 -12.34 -12.35
C ASN A 233 -14.10 -12.23 -13.35
N PRO A 234 -13.43 -13.34 -13.71
CA PRO A 234 -12.24 -13.30 -14.59
C PRO A 234 -12.44 -12.54 -15.91
N ASN A 235 -13.62 -12.62 -16.51
CA ASN A 235 -13.97 -11.94 -17.76
C ASN A 235 -14.26 -10.43 -17.62
N GLU A 236 -14.29 -9.88 -16.40
CA GLU A 236 -14.60 -8.47 -16.14
C GLU A 236 -13.34 -7.59 -15.99
N TYR A 237 -12.16 -8.17 -15.69
CA TYR A 237 -10.94 -7.41 -15.41
C TYR A 237 -10.49 -6.54 -16.57
N GLU A 238 -10.52 -7.09 -17.79
CA GLU A 238 -10.11 -6.36 -19.00
C GLU A 238 -10.98 -5.10 -19.19
N SER A 239 -12.31 -5.26 -19.13
CA SER A 239 -13.23 -4.12 -19.22
C SER A 239 -13.06 -3.16 -18.04
N TYR A 240 -12.82 -3.66 -16.83
CA TYR A 240 -12.61 -2.84 -15.64
C TYR A 240 -11.37 -1.95 -15.81
N PHE A 241 -10.23 -2.49 -16.24
CA PHE A 241 -9.01 -1.71 -16.45
C PHE A 241 -9.12 -0.78 -17.66
N LYS A 242 -9.75 -1.21 -18.75
CA LYS A 242 -10.01 -0.35 -19.91
C LYS A 242 -10.83 0.88 -19.54
N THR A 243 -11.91 0.68 -18.78
CA THR A 243 -12.82 1.77 -18.38
C THR A 243 -12.15 2.72 -17.39
N ASN A 244 -11.42 2.20 -16.41
CA ASN A 244 -10.84 3.02 -15.35
C ASN A 244 -9.51 3.67 -15.73
N PHE A 245 -8.68 2.99 -16.54
CA PHE A 245 -7.30 3.39 -16.80
C PHE A 245 -6.96 3.55 -18.28
N GLY A 246 -7.79 3.03 -19.20
CA GLY A 246 -7.44 2.93 -20.62
C GLY A 246 -6.27 1.97 -20.88
N VAL A 247 -5.97 1.09 -19.93
CA VAL A 247 -4.85 0.12 -19.97
C VAL A 247 -5.41 -1.29 -19.82
N MET A 248 -4.74 -2.26 -20.44
CA MET A 248 -5.20 -3.65 -20.50
C MET A 248 -4.27 -4.63 -19.75
N LYS A 249 -3.04 -4.19 -19.45
CA LYS A 249 -1.99 -5.02 -18.85
C LYS A 249 -1.11 -4.19 -17.93
N PHE A 250 -0.69 -4.81 -16.83
CA PHE A 250 0.28 -4.26 -15.88
C PHE A 250 1.50 -5.17 -15.84
N ASP A 251 2.69 -4.56 -15.82
CA ASP A 251 3.96 -5.26 -15.83
C ASP A 251 4.47 -5.52 -14.43
N VAL A 252 4.20 -4.59 -13.50
CA VAL A 252 4.59 -4.71 -12.09
C VAL A 252 3.36 -4.55 -11.22
N ILE A 253 3.11 -5.51 -10.34
CA ILE A 253 2.04 -5.42 -9.34
C ILE A 253 2.69 -5.37 -7.96
N ILE A 254 2.35 -4.35 -7.17
CA ILE A 254 2.93 -4.15 -5.85
C ILE A 254 1.88 -3.73 -4.83
N GLY A 255 2.00 -4.15 -3.56
CA GLY A 255 1.15 -3.58 -2.53
C GLY A 255 1.20 -4.28 -1.18
N ASN A 256 0.31 -3.82 -0.29
CA ASN A 256 0.06 -4.39 1.03
C ASN A 256 -1.44 -4.69 1.12
N PRO A 257 -1.89 -5.87 0.66
CA PRO A 257 -3.30 -6.21 0.67
C PRO A 257 -3.86 -6.27 2.10
N PRO A 258 -5.17 -6.11 2.30
CA PRO A 258 -5.79 -6.42 3.57
C PRO A 258 -5.50 -7.88 3.94
N TYR A 259 -5.10 -8.14 5.18
CA TYR A 259 -4.65 -9.46 5.59
C TYR A 259 -5.82 -10.39 5.92
N GLN A 260 -6.93 -9.85 6.38
CA GLN A 260 -8.10 -10.58 6.79
C GLN A 260 -9.35 -9.72 6.69
N LEU A 261 -10.49 -10.37 6.58
CA LEU A 261 -11.79 -9.73 6.73
C LEU A 261 -12.32 -9.99 8.13
N ALA A 262 -12.82 -8.94 8.77
CA ALA A 262 -13.63 -9.07 9.98
C ALA A 262 -14.87 -9.92 9.68
N ASN A 263 -15.32 -10.67 10.69
CA ASN A 263 -16.45 -11.58 10.57
C ASN A 263 -17.50 -11.31 11.68
N ASN A 264 -18.63 -12.02 11.64
CA ASN A 264 -19.68 -11.89 12.66
C ASN A 264 -19.26 -12.37 14.07
N ARG A 265 -18.08 -12.98 14.25
CA ARG A 265 -17.65 -13.51 15.56
C ARG A 265 -16.95 -12.48 16.44
N GLY A 266 -16.94 -11.20 16.04
CA GLY A 266 -16.52 -10.11 16.92
C GLY A 266 -15.02 -9.91 17.06
N GLY A 267 -14.20 -10.43 16.13
CA GLY A 267 -12.82 -10.00 16.00
C GLY A 267 -12.75 -8.80 15.06
N ASP A 268 -12.25 -7.66 15.54
CA ASP A 268 -11.64 -6.67 14.64
C ASP A 268 -10.60 -7.39 13.78
N ALA A 269 -10.31 -6.89 12.57
CA ALA A 269 -9.38 -7.56 11.66
C ALA A 269 -8.05 -7.92 12.37
N GLY A 270 -7.62 -7.14 13.37
CA GLY A 270 -6.43 -7.42 14.17
C GLY A 270 -6.43 -8.70 15.03
N ASP A 271 -7.57 -9.17 15.55
CA ASP A 271 -7.58 -10.15 16.65
C ASP A 271 -7.52 -11.63 16.22
N GLY A 272 -7.63 -11.90 14.92
CA GLY A 272 -7.41 -13.23 14.33
C GLY A 272 -8.40 -14.32 14.75
N ASN A 273 -9.27 -14.09 15.74
CA ASN A 273 -10.30 -15.02 16.19
C ASN A 273 -11.43 -15.10 15.15
N GLY A 274 -11.24 -15.98 14.17
CA GLY A 274 -12.20 -16.30 13.12
C GLY A 274 -12.13 -15.41 11.88
N ALA A 275 -11.31 -14.36 11.86
CA ALA A 275 -11.11 -13.53 10.68
C ALA A 275 -10.58 -14.38 9.51
N ASN A 276 -11.26 -14.32 8.36
CA ASN A 276 -10.86 -15.11 7.20
C ASN A 276 -9.68 -14.40 6.52
N PRO A 277 -8.55 -15.08 6.25
CA PRO A 277 -7.50 -14.47 5.45
C PRO A 277 -8.05 -14.08 4.08
N ILE A 278 -7.65 -12.93 3.58
CA ILE A 278 -8.09 -12.42 2.28
C ILE A 278 -6.93 -12.04 1.34
N PHE A 279 -5.74 -11.77 1.87
CA PHE A 279 -4.57 -11.39 1.07
C PHE A 279 -4.22 -12.41 -0.03
N GLN A 280 -4.49 -13.70 0.20
CA GLN A 280 -4.22 -14.74 -0.79
C GLN A 280 -5.06 -14.56 -2.05
N GLU A 281 -6.28 -14.00 -1.95
CA GLU A 281 -7.10 -13.73 -3.12
C GLU A 281 -6.49 -12.59 -3.94
N PHE A 282 -5.93 -11.55 -3.30
CA PHE A 282 -5.19 -10.49 -4.00
C PHE A 282 -3.96 -11.05 -4.74
N ILE A 283 -3.18 -11.93 -4.11
CA ILE A 283 -2.00 -12.54 -4.74
C ILE A 283 -2.43 -13.41 -5.93
N LEU A 284 -3.44 -14.27 -5.77
CA LEU A 284 -3.90 -15.15 -6.84
C LEU A 284 -4.46 -14.37 -8.02
N ARG A 285 -5.26 -13.32 -7.77
CA ARG A 285 -5.75 -12.45 -8.84
C ARG A 285 -4.64 -11.67 -9.51
N ALA A 286 -3.65 -11.18 -8.76
CA ALA A 286 -2.49 -10.52 -9.35
C ALA A 286 -1.71 -11.46 -10.28
N LEU A 287 -1.53 -12.73 -9.91
CA LEU A 287 -0.87 -13.72 -10.77
C LEU A 287 -1.66 -14.02 -12.05
N GLU A 288 -2.99 -14.03 -11.99
CA GLU A 288 -3.85 -14.22 -13.17
C GLU A 288 -3.71 -13.09 -14.20
N LEU A 289 -3.30 -11.90 -13.78
CA LEU A 289 -2.99 -10.78 -14.69
C LEU A 289 -1.66 -10.94 -15.44
N GLN A 290 -0.91 -12.01 -15.17
CA GLN A 290 0.38 -12.33 -15.79
C GLN A 290 1.37 -11.15 -15.80
N PRO A 291 1.63 -10.52 -14.64
CA PRO A 291 2.61 -9.46 -14.55
C PRO A 291 4.01 -10.00 -14.83
N LYS A 292 4.96 -9.13 -15.20
CA LYS A 292 6.39 -9.49 -15.24
C LYS A 292 6.92 -9.67 -13.82
N TYR A 293 6.49 -8.80 -12.90
CA TYR A 293 6.89 -8.79 -11.50
C TYR A 293 5.68 -8.64 -10.57
N LEU A 294 5.67 -9.39 -9.47
CA LEU A 294 4.70 -9.28 -8.39
C LEU A 294 5.44 -9.18 -7.05
N ALA A 295 5.18 -8.12 -6.30
CA ALA A 295 5.76 -7.90 -4.99
C ALA A 295 4.71 -7.52 -3.95
N MET A 296 4.52 -8.32 -2.90
CA MET A 296 3.56 -7.97 -1.85
C MET A 296 4.13 -8.24 -0.47
N ILE A 297 3.78 -7.36 0.49
CA ILE A 297 3.98 -7.60 1.92
C ILE A 297 2.71 -8.21 2.53
N VAL A 298 2.85 -9.36 3.19
CA VAL A 298 1.74 -10.16 3.75
C VAL A 298 2.15 -10.87 5.05
N PRO A 299 1.21 -11.44 5.84
CA PRO A 299 1.56 -12.25 7.01
C PRO A 299 2.35 -13.49 6.58
N ALA A 300 3.45 -13.82 7.27
CA ALA A 300 4.27 -14.98 6.91
C ALA A 300 3.60 -16.34 7.19
N ARG A 301 2.43 -16.34 7.86
CA ARG A 301 1.69 -17.55 8.24
C ARG A 301 1.38 -18.52 7.11
N TRP A 302 1.20 -18.03 5.89
CA TRP A 302 0.86 -18.87 4.75
C TRP A 302 1.96 -19.86 4.37
N ILE A 303 3.22 -19.58 4.73
CA ILE A 303 4.38 -20.38 4.35
C ILE A 303 4.33 -21.76 5.01
N ASN A 304 3.94 -21.84 6.29
CA ASN A 304 4.01 -23.07 7.08
C ASN A 304 2.72 -23.45 7.82
N SER A 305 1.67 -22.61 7.79
CA SER A 305 0.41 -22.96 8.46
C SER A 305 -0.24 -24.21 7.84
N SER A 306 -0.72 -25.09 8.71
CA SER A 306 -1.47 -26.31 8.38
C SER A 306 -2.96 -26.03 8.09
N GLU A 307 -3.41 -24.78 8.21
CA GLU A 307 -4.78 -24.41 7.86
C GLU A 307 -5.07 -24.72 6.38
N LYS A 308 -6.24 -25.32 6.11
CA LYS A 308 -6.67 -25.75 4.78
C LYS A 308 -6.58 -24.65 3.72
N VAL A 309 -6.84 -23.39 4.10
CA VAL A 309 -6.74 -22.24 3.19
C VAL A 309 -5.31 -22.03 2.69
N PHE A 310 -4.30 -22.16 3.56
CA PHE A 310 -2.89 -21.98 3.18
C PHE A 310 -2.30 -23.22 2.50
N LEU A 311 -2.79 -24.42 2.80
CA LEU A 311 -2.45 -25.62 2.03
C LEU A 311 -2.90 -25.47 0.56
N LYS A 312 -4.14 -25.04 0.33
CA LYS A 312 -4.65 -24.77 -1.02
C LYS A 312 -3.92 -23.63 -1.71
N PHE A 313 -3.62 -22.56 -0.97
CA PHE A 313 -2.89 -21.42 -1.51
C PHE A 313 -1.48 -21.82 -1.97
N ARG A 314 -0.71 -22.52 -1.12
CA ARG A 314 0.61 -23.04 -1.49
C ARG A 314 0.56 -23.96 -2.70
N ALA A 315 -0.42 -24.87 -2.77
CA ALA A 315 -0.61 -25.74 -3.93
C ALA A 315 -0.92 -24.99 -5.24
N LYS A 316 -1.58 -23.82 -5.15
CA LYS A 316 -1.77 -22.94 -6.32
C LYS A 316 -0.47 -22.22 -6.68
N LEU A 317 0.23 -21.65 -5.71
CA LEU A 317 1.51 -20.94 -5.92
C LEU A 317 2.61 -21.85 -6.47
N GLN A 318 2.64 -23.11 -6.06
CA GLN A 318 3.61 -24.10 -6.56
C GLN A 318 3.47 -24.32 -8.08
N LYS A 319 2.26 -24.14 -8.64
CA LYS A 319 2.01 -24.27 -10.08
C LYS A 319 2.52 -23.07 -10.89
N SER A 320 2.59 -21.89 -10.30
CA SER A 320 3.11 -20.69 -10.98
C SER A 320 4.63 -20.59 -10.94
N ASN A 321 5.31 -21.39 -10.10
CA ASN A 321 6.72 -21.20 -9.71
C ASN A 321 7.05 -19.71 -9.48
N GLY A 322 8.26 -19.21 -9.74
CA GLY A 322 8.53 -17.77 -9.92
C GLY A 322 9.01 -16.98 -8.70
N PHE A 323 9.09 -17.57 -7.50
CA PHE A 323 9.63 -16.86 -6.32
C PHE A 323 11.15 -16.66 -6.46
N LYS A 324 11.57 -15.44 -6.76
CA LYS A 324 12.98 -15.05 -6.83
C LYS A 324 13.56 -14.78 -5.44
N GLY A 325 12.78 -14.13 -4.59
CA GLY A 325 13.22 -13.81 -3.23
C GLY A 325 12.08 -13.61 -2.25
N ILE A 326 12.33 -13.90 -0.97
CA ILE A 326 11.40 -13.66 0.13
C ILE A 326 12.16 -13.27 1.40
N ASN A 327 11.71 -12.17 2.00
CA ASN A 327 12.22 -11.67 3.28
C ASN A 327 11.18 -11.97 4.36
N ILE A 328 11.56 -12.75 5.37
CA ILE A 328 10.68 -13.21 6.46
C ILE A 328 11.09 -12.52 7.76
N PHE A 329 10.19 -11.71 8.31
CA PHE A 329 10.36 -11.04 9.60
C PHE A 329 9.56 -11.80 10.65
N PHE A 330 10.26 -12.55 11.51
CA PHE A 330 9.58 -13.30 12.58
C PHE A 330 8.92 -12.37 13.61
N ASP A 331 9.44 -11.17 13.79
CA ASP A 331 8.77 -10.09 14.52
C ASP A 331 8.23 -9.05 13.54
N SER A 332 6.90 -8.89 13.50
CA SER A 332 6.26 -7.92 12.62
C SER A 332 6.62 -6.48 12.95
N LYS A 333 7.08 -6.20 14.18
CA LYS A 333 7.48 -4.85 14.59
C LYS A 333 8.64 -4.27 13.81
N HIS A 334 9.45 -5.12 13.14
CA HIS A 334 10.46 -4.64 12.19
C HIS A 334 9.87 -3.94 10.96
N CYS A 335 8.66 -4.32 10.56
CA CYS A 335 7.95 -3.70 9.43
C CYS A 335 6.84 -2.74 9.88
N PHE A 336 6.19 -3.07 10.99
CA PHE A 336 5.03 -2.35 11.51
C PHE A 336 5.23 -2.13 13.02
N PRO A 337 6.00 -1.11 13.45
CA PRO A 337 6.43 -0.94 14.85
C PRO A 337 5.30 -1.00 15.88
N ASN A 338 4.11 -0.51 15.50
CA ASN A 338 2.93 -0.41 16.37
C ASN A 338 1.89 -1.52 16.13
N ARG A 339 2.26 -2.62 15.45
CA ARG A 339 1.37 -3.75 15.17
C ARG A 339 2.06 -5.08 15.41
N GLN A 340 1.43 -5.92 16.25
CA GLN A 340 1.83 -7.30 16.43
C GLN A 340 1.00 -8.20 15.52
N ILE A 341 1.65 -8.81 14.51
CA ILE A 341 1.03 -9.78 13.61
C ILE A 341 1.56 -11.16 14.00
N LYS A 342 0.67 -12.04 14.47
CA LYS A 342 1.02 -13.40 14.88
C LYS A 342 1.58 -14.18 13.68
N GLY A 343 2.71 -14.85 13.90
CA GLY A 343 3.47 -15.55 12.86
C GLY A 343 4.38 -14.66 12.01
N GLY A 344 4.46 -13.35 12.29
CA GLY A 344 5.33 -12.44 11.54
C GLY A 344 4.79 -12.04 10.18
N VAL A 345 5.63 -11.35 9.41
CA VAL A 345 5.30 -10.84 8.06
C VAL A 345 6.40 -11.20 7.09
N CYS A 346 6.08 -11.22 5.80
CA CYS A 346 7.06 -11.35 4.74
C CYS A 346 6.72 -10.43 3.57
N TYR A 347 7.74 -9.99 2.85
CA TYR A 347 7.56 -9.52 1.47
C TYR A 347 8.38 -10.38 0.52
N PHE A 348 7.88 -10.53 -0.69
CA PHE A 348 8.49 -11.38 -1.71
C PHE A 348 8.57 -10.66 -3.04
N ASN A 349 9.50 -11.09 -3.89
CA ASN A 349 9.53 -10.78 -5.32
C ASN A 349 9.27 -12.08 -6.09
N TRP A 350 8.16 -12.09 -6.79
CA TRP A 350 7.78 -13.10 -7.76
C TRP A 350 8.02 -12.54 -9.16
N GLN A 351 8.72 -13.30 -10.00
CA GLN A 351 9.05 -12.92 -11.36
C GLN A 351 8.54 -13.99 -12.33
N ASN A 352 7.83 -13.55 -13.36
CA ASN A 352 7.31 -14.45 -14.39
C ASN A 352 8.46 -15.12 -15.14
N GLY A 353 8.40 -16.44 -15.29
CA GLY A 353 9.44 -17.24 -15.94
C GLY A 353 10.74 -17.39 -15.13
N TYR A 354 10.77 -17.02 -13.86
CA TYR A 354 11.95 -17.25 -13.02
C TYR A 354 12.09 -18.73 -12.63
N GLU A 355 13.22 -19.35 -13.00
CA GLU A 355 13.54 -20.77 -12.75
C GLU A 355 14.75 -20.98 -11.83
N GLY A 356 15.29 -19.89 -11.25
CA GLY A 356 16.46 -19.95 -10.36
C GLY A 356 16.14 -20.38 -8.92
N GLN A 357 17.16 -20.37 -8.07
CA GLN A 357 17.00 -20.62 -6.64
C GLN A 357 16.36 -19.42 -5.93
N THR A 358 15.31 -19.66 -5.16
CA THR A 358 14.72 -18.64 -4.30
C THR A 358 15.68 -18.25 -3.18
N LEU A 359 16.01 -16.97 -3.09
CA LEU A 359 16.68 -16.38 -1.93
C LEU A 359 15.67 -16.20 -0.78
N ILE A 360 15.92 -16.86 0.34
CA ILE A 360 15.14 -16.73 1.56
C ILE A 360 16.01 -16.03 2.60
N THR A 361 15.59 -14.84 2.99
CA THR A 361 16.24 -14.05 4.04
C THR A 361 15.35 -14.05 5.27
N THR A 362 15.82 -14.64 6.38
CA THR A 362 15.07 -14.67 7.64
C THR A 362 15.66 -13.70 8.65
N LYS A 363 14.80 -12.87 9.24
CA LYS A 363 15.17 -11.78 10.17
C LYS A 363 14.52 -12.04 11.53
N SER A 364 15.37 -12.24 12.55
CA SER A 364 14.96 -12.53 13.91
C SER A 364 15.67 -11.64 14.93
N SER A 365 15.14 -11.57 16.15
CA SER A 365 15.80 -10.90 17.28
C SER A 365 16.00 -11.91 18.40
N LYS A 366 17.25 -12.08 18.85
CA LYS A 366 17.64 -12.99 19.92
C LYS A 366 18.55 -12.26 20.91
N LYS A 367 18.12 -12.18 22.18
CA LYS A 367 18.85 -11.49 23.26
C LYS A 367 19.23 -10.04 22.89
N GLY A 368 18.34 -9.32 22.22
CA GLY A 368 18.56 -7.93 21.80
C GLY A 368 19.45 -7.75 20.56
N LYS A 369 20.06 -8.82 20.03
CA LYS A 369 20.79 -8.78 18.76
C LYS A 369 19.86 -9.20 17.61
N GLN A 370 19.90 -8.44 16.53
CA GLN A 370 19.25 -8.82 15.28
C GLN A 370 20.12 -9.87 14.58
N GLU A 371 19.48 -10.92 14.07
CA GLU A 371 20.11 -12.00 13.32
C GLU A 371 19.41 -12.10 11.96
N GLU A 372 20.22 -12.12 10.91
CA GLU A 372 19.78 -12.26 9.52
C GLU A 372 20.49 -13.45 8.90
N ILE A 373 19.70 -14.35 8.30
CA ILE A 373 20.19 -15.58 7.67
C ILE A 373 19.68 -15.63 6.25
N GLU A 374 20.59 -15.81 5.30
CA GLU A 374 20.26 -16.03 3.90
C GLU A 374 20.43 -17.50 3.52
N THR A 375 19.46 -18.04 2.81
CA THR A 375 19.51 -19.39 2.26
C THR A 375 18.96 -19.42 0.84
N TYR A 376 19.54 -20.25 -0.02
CA TYR A 376 19.07 -20.46 -1.38
C TYR A 376 18.39 -21.82 -1.51
N LYS A 377 17.16 -21.85 -2.05
CA LYS A 377 16.41 -23.10 -2.25
C LYS A 377 15.93 -23.23 -3.68
N ARG A 378 16.15 -24.41 -4.28
CA ARG A 378 15.56 -24.77 -5.59
C ARG A 378 14.05 -24.99 -5.48
N ASP A 379 13.61 -25.65 -4.41
CA ASP A 379 12.19 -25.83 -4.10
C ASP A 379 11.83 -24.99 -2.88
N PHE A 380 11.16 -23.86 -3.13
CA PHE A 380 10.63 -23.00 -2.08
C PHE A 380 9.45 -23.64 -1.33
N PHE A 381 8.77 -24.65 -1.86
CA PHE A 381 7.62 -25.26 -1.18
C PHE A 381 7.99 -26.52 -0.37
N ALA A 382 9.19 -27.07 -0.56
CA ALA A 382 9.85 -27.92 0.42
C ALA A 382 10.06 -27.14 1.75
N PRO A 383 10.24 -27.80 2.92
CA PRO A 383 10.25 -27.11 4.22
C PRO A 383 11.15 -25.87 4.21
N VAL A 384 10.53 -24.68 4.17
CA VAL A 384 11.22 -23.39 3.96
C VAL A 384 12.12 -23.07 5.15
N LEU A 385 11.61 -23.36 6.35
CA LEU A 385 12.25 -23.07 7.60
C LEU A 385 13.02 -24.30 8.10
N ASN A 386 14.23 -24.09 8.61
CA ASN A 386 14.96 -25.12 9.33
C ASN A 386 14.25 -25.48 10.67
N ASN A 387 14.67 -26.55 11.35
CA ASN A 387 14.00 -27.00 12.57
C ASN A 387 13.91 -25.91 13.66
N THR A 388 14.96 -25.11 13.82
CA THR A 388 15.00 -23.99 14.78
C THR A 388 13.99 -22.91 14.40
N GLU A 389 13.96 -22.52 13.13
CA GLU A 389 13.01 -21.53 12.61
C GLU A 389 11.57 -22.02 12.68
N GLN A 390 11.30 -23.30 12.42
CA GLN A 390 9.99 -23.91 12.61
C GLN A 390 9.54 -23.83 14.08
N VAL A 391 10.46 -24.05 15.03
CA VAL A 391 10.19 -23.90 16.47
C VAL A 391 9.93 -22.44 16.84
N ILE A 392 10.72 -21.49 16.34
CA ILE A 392 10.49 -20.04 16.56
C ILE A 392 9.13 -19.63 16.02
N PHE A 393 8.81 -20.07 14.80
CA PHE A 393 7.54 -19.81 14.15
C PHE A 393 6.39 -20.35 15.00
N ARG A 394 6.39 -21.64 15.33
CA ARG A 394 5.35 -22.30 16.15
C ARG A 394 5.17 -21.63 17.52
N LYS A 395 6.25 -21.31 18.24
CA LYS A 395 6.18 -20.60 19.53
C LYS A 395 5.48 -19.24 19.43
N LYS A 396 5.60 -18.54 18.30
CA LYS A 396 4.90 -17.27 18.05
C LYS A 396 3.44 -17.45 17.60
N PHE A 397 3.03 -18.65 17.17
CA PHE A 397 1.61 -19.00 16.97
C PHE A 397 0.94 -19.43 18.28
N ASP A 398 1.60 -20.31 19.04
CA ASP A 398 1.06 -20.99 20.22
C ASP A 398 1.22 -20.18 21.52
N THR A 399 0.73 -18.95 21.57
CA THR A 399 0.51 -18.31 22.89
C THR A 399 -0.74 -18.83 23.59
N THR A 400 -1.54 -19.69 22.94
CA THR A 400 -2.68 -20.38 23.56
C THR A 400 -2.29 -21.65 24.33
N PHE A 401 -1.12 -22.25 24.08
CA PHE A 401 -0.72 -23.51 24.73
C PHE A 401 0.07 -23.37 26.04
N ILE A 402 0.34 -22.15 26.52
CA ILE A 402 1.07 -21.94 27.80
C ILE A 402 0.11 -21.88 29.02
N LYS A 403 -1.19 -22.14 28.87
CA LYS A 403 -2.10 -22.32 30.01
C LYS A 403 -3.02 -23.53 29.84
N ARG A 404 -2.50 -24.72 30.12
CA ARG A 404 -3.27 -25.80 30.74
C ARG A 404 -2.42 -26.49 31.78
#